data_AF-A0A7G5ZSF9-F1
#
_entry.id   AF-A0A7G5ZSF9-F1
#
_cell.length_a   1.000
_cell.length_b   1.000
_cell.length_c   1.000
_cell.angle_alpha   90.00
_cell.angle_beta   90.00
_cell.angle_gamma   90.00
#
_symmetry.space_group_name_H-M   'P 1'
#
loop_
_entity.id
_entity.type
_entity.pdbx_description
1 polymer ?
#
loop_
_entity_poly.entity_id
_entity_poly.type
_entity_poly.pdbx_seq_one_letter_code
_entity_poly.pdbx_strand_id
1 'polypeptide(L)'
;MLRSPPTVARRAQRAGRASPRRAWFSTLRCRRTASGTARRPARCAPRARCGEDAGWREACFGTLEGARSATLARRLAHHRDAADPLRAVLTELSASAGGEHPDAVVARALAALDRAADDGDEVLVVTSGVTILLLLDALGADLDHVVAGPANLSVSTVEGGPGRWCVTRAVDQAM
;
A
#
# COMPACT_ATOMS: atom_id res chain seq x y z
N MET A 1 -38.64 44.16 37.34
CA MET A 1 -37.74 43.01 37.57
C MET A 1 -37.99 41.96 36.49
N LEU A 2 -37.18 41.94 35.43
CA LEU A 2 -37.21 40.90 34.39
C LEU A 2 -35.76 40.51 34.11
N ARG A 3 -35.44 39.23 34.32
CA ARG A 3 -34.09 38.68 34.34
C ARG A 3 -33.56 38.51 32.91
N SER A 4 -32.34 38.99 32.66
CA SER A 4 -31.58 38.72 31.44
C SER A 4 -31.26 37.22 31.30
N PRO A 5 -31.23 36.67 30.07
CA PRO A 5 -30.81 35.28 29.85
C PRO A 5 -29.28 35.14 29.94
N PRO A 6 -28.76 33.94 30.27
CA PRO A 6 -27.33 33.71 30.41
C PRO A 6 -26.65 33.63 29.03
N THR A 7 -25.54 34.37 28.91
CA THR A 7 -24.60 34.32 27.79
C THR A 7 -23.97 32.92 27.72
N VAL A 8 -24.39 32.12 26.74
CA VAL A 8 -23.73 30.85 26.41
C VAL A 8 -22.39 31.18 25.75
N ALA A 9 -21.31 31.04 26.51
CA ALA A 9 -19.95 31.12 25.99
C ALA A 9 -19.73 30.00 24.96
N ARG A 10 -19.71 30.37 23.67
CA ARG A 10 -19.23 29.52 22.57
C ARG A 10 -17.76 29.21 22.81
N ARG A 11 -17.48 28.09 23.47
CA ARG A 11 -16.15 27.46 23.51
C ARG A 11 -15.90 26.91 22.10
N ALA A 12 -15.23 27.69 21.27
CA ALA A 12 -14.73 27.23 19.99
C ALA A 12 -13.81 26.02 20.25
N GLN A 13 -14.29 24.82 19.92
CA GLN A 13 -13.45 23.64 19.78
C GLN A 13 -12.44 23.94 18.68
N ARG A 14 -11.22 24.31 19.08
CA ARG A 14 -10.04 24.10 18.26
C ARG A 14 -9.89 22.59 18.08
N ALA A 15 -10.54 22.05 17.05
CA ALA A 15 -10.08 20.82 16.44
C ALA A 15 -8.66 21.12 15.96
N GLY A 16 -7.67 20.65 16.73
CA GLY A 16 -6.30 20.60 16.24
C GLY A 16 -6.35 19.84 14.93
N ARG A 17 -5.97 20.49 13.83
CA ARG A 17 -5.80 19.80 12.55
C ARG A 17 -4.71 18.77 12.80
N ALA A 18 -5.11 17.50 12.97
CA ALA A 18 -4.17 16.40 12.93
C ALA A 18 -3.43 16.52 11.59
N SER A 19 -2.10 16.61 11.66
CA SER A 19 -1.28 16.62 10.47
C SER A 19 -1.59 15.37 9.63
N PRO A 20 -1.68 15.47 8.30
CA PRO A 20 -1.89 14.30 7.46
C PRO A 20 -0.73 13.32 7.67
N ARG A 21 -1.04 12.06 7.97
CA ARG A 21 -0.04 10.99 8.05
C ARG A 21 0.36 10.59 6.62
N ARG A 22 1.64 10.25 6.42
CA ARG A 22 2.21 9.84 5.13
C ARG A 22 2.82 8.45 5.23
N ALA A 23 2.50 7.58 4.28
CA ALA A 23 3.22 6.33 4.11
C ALA A 23 3.91 6.28 2.75
N TRP A 24 5.15 5.78 2.76
CA TRP A 24 5.99 5.57 1.60
C TRP A 24 6.07 4.07 1.34
N PHE A 25 5.74 3.63 0.13
CA PHE A 25 5.88 2.23 -0.25
C PHE A 25 7.13 2.01 -1.08
N SER A 26 7.82 0.88 -0.91
CA SER A 26 8.90 0.47 -1.80
C SER A 26 8.83 -1.02 -2.13
N THR A 27 9.09 -1.39 -3.38
CA THR A 27 9.00 -2.77 -3.90
C THR A 27 10.33 -3.52 -3.83
N LEU A 28 10.50 -4.43 -2.86
CA LEU A 28 11.76 -5.16 -2.64
C LEU A 28 11.58 -6.49 -1.90
N ARG A 29 12.62 -7.36 -1.93
CA ARG A 29 12.74 -8.49 -0.98
C ARG A 29 12.92 -7.95 0.46
N CYS A 30 11.83 -7.88 1.22
CA CYS A 30 11.63 -7.09 2.45
C CYS A 30 12.81 -7.05 3.44
N ARG A 31 13.47 -8.17 3.79
CA ARG A 31 14.42 -8.19 4.92
C ARG A 31 15.79 -7.56 4.64
N ARG A 32 16.39 -7.82 3.48
CA ARG A 32 17.76 -7.35 3.20
C ARG A 32 17.80 -5.84 2.93
N THR A 33 16.76 -5.29 2.32
CA THR A 33 16.79 -3.87 1.97
C THR A 33 16.32 -2.96 3.09
N ALA A 34 15.36 -3.34 3.95
CA ALA A 34 15.05 -2.55 5.15
C ALA A 34 16.32 -2.32 6.00
N SER A 35 17.16 -3.35 6.09
CA SER A 35 18.49 -3.26 6.73
C SER A 35 19.50 -2.41 5.94
N GLY A 36 19.41 -2.39 4.61
CA GLY A 36 20.30 -1.64 3.71
C GLY A 36 19.97 -0.14 3.61
N THR A 37 18.69 0.22 3.53
CA THR A 37 18.22 1.61 3.59
C THR A 37 18.41 2.19 4.99
N ALA A 38 18.16 1.41 6.05
CA ALA A 38 18.47 1.83 7.43
C ALA A 38 19.98 2.02 7.69
N ARG A 39 20.86 1.42 6.88
CA ARG A 39 22.33 1.52 7.01
C ARG A 39 22.93 2.76 6.37
N ARG A 40 22.15 3.60 5.68
CA ARG A 40 22.63 4.87 5.14
C ARG A 40 22.11 6.00 6.04
N PRO A 41 22.82 6.37 7.12
CA PRO A 41 22.36 7.40 8.02
C PRO A 41 22.41 8.76 7.31
N ALA A 42 21.24 9.27 6.93
CA ALA A 42 21.04 10.71 7.08
C ALA A 42 21.24 11.00 8.58
N ARG A 43 22.20 11.87 8.89
CA ARG A 43 22.83 12.11 10.19
C ARG A 43 21.92 12.44 11.39
N CYS A 44 20.59 12.41 11.30
CA CYS A 44 19.71 12.96 12.33
C CYS A 44 18.42 12.17 12.64
N ALA A 45 18.17 10.98 12.10
CA ALA A 45 16.97 10.24 12.47
C ALA A 45 17.25 9.31 13.68
N PRO A 46 16.47 9.38 14.77
CA PRO A 46 16.50 8.35 15.82
C PRO A 46 16.26 6.98 15.19
N ARG A 47 16.80 5.91 15.79
CA ARG A 47 16.70 4.53 15.30
C ARG A 47 15.25 4.23 14.89
N ALA A 48 14.97 4.19 13.59
CA ALA A 48 13.67 3.84 13.07
C ALA A 48 13.28 2.47 13.62
N ARG A 49 12.07 2.34 14.17
CA ARG A 49 11.54 1.05 14.59
C ARG A 49 11.22 0.26 13.32
N CYS A 50 11.73 -0.97 13.25
CA CYS A 50 11.42 -1.89 12.17
C CYS A 50 10.50 -2.97 12.72
N GLY A 51 9.34 -3.16 12.09
CA GLY A 51 8.39 -4.22 12.39
C GLY A 51 8.12 -5.07 11.16
N GLU A 52 7.68 -6.31 11.36
CA GLU A 52 7.15 -7.16 10.29
C GLU A 52 5.63 -7.24 10.45
N ASP A 53 4.89 -7.07 9.35
CA ASP A 53 3.45 -7.30 9.30
C ASP A 53 3.13 -8.26 8.15
N ALA A 54 2.37 -9.32 8.44
CA ALA A 54 2.01 -10.32 7.44
C ALA A 54 1.11 -9.77 6.32
N GLY A 55 0.40 -8.67 6.57
CA GLY A 55 -0.41 -7.99 5.56
C GLY A 55 0.41 -7.37 4.43
N TRP A 56 1.72 -7.18 4.61
CA TRP A 56 2.64 -6.69 3.57
C TRP A 56 3.28 -7.76 2.68
N ARG A 57 2.94 -9.04 2.89
CA ARG A 57 3.48 -10.14 2.07
C ARG A 57 3.02 -10.04 0.61
N GLU A 58 3.75 -10.67 -0.29
CA GLU A 58 3.30 -10.82 -1.69
C GLU A 58 2.04 -11.66 -1.77
N ALA A 59 1.22 -11.41 -2.79
CA ALA A 59 0.12 -12.29 -3.14
C ALA A 59 0.62 -13.74 -3.30
N CYS A 60 -0.08 -14.69 -2.69
CA CYS A 60 0.24 -16.10 -2.87
C CYS A 60 -0.16 -16.56 -4.28
N PHE A 61 0.75 -17.17 -5.01
CA PHE A 61 0.48 -17.75 -6.34
C PHE A 61 0.14 -19.25 -6.28
N GLY A 62 0.00 -19.81 -5.08
CA GLY A 62 -0.38 -21.20 -4.86
C GLY A 62 0.63 -22.18 -5.47
N THR A 63 0.16 -23.12 -6.30
CA THR A 63 1.06 -24.09 -6.98
C THR A 63 2.02 -23.44 -7.99
N LEU A 64 1.87 -22.15 -8.29
CA LEU A 64 2.79 -21.41 -9.16
C LEU A 64 3.89 -20.66 -8.40
N GLU A 65 3.97 -20.80 -7.08
CA GLU A 65 5.10 -20.27 -6.32
C GLU A 65 6.43 -20.82 -6.85
N GLY A 66 7.36 -19.90 -7.16
CA GLY A 66 8.65 -20.25 -7.78
C GLY A 66 8.59 -20.63 -9.26
N ALA A 67 7.42 -20.55 -9.90
CA ALA A 67 7.32 -20.74 -11.35
C ALA A 67 8.11 -19.66 -12.11
N ARG A 68 8.51 -19.97 -13.34
CA ARG A 68 9.18 -18.99 -14.22
C ARG A 68 8.22 -17.84 -14.53
N SER A 69 8.75 -16.61 -14.58
CA SER A 69 7.96 -15.41 -14.91
C SER A 69 7.21 -15.52 -16.25
N ALA A 70 7.77 -16.25 -17.21
CA ALA A 70 7.11 -16.55 -18.49
C ALA A 70 5.76 -17.30 -18.33
N THR A 71 5.57 -18.07 -17.27
CA THR A 71 4.28 -18.71 -16.97
C THR A 71 3.23 -17.67 -16.60
N LEU A 72 3.57 -16.71 -15.76
CA LEU A 72 2.66 -15.62 -15.41
C LEU A 72 2.38 -14.72 -16.63
N ALA A 73 3.41 -14.39 -17.42
CA ALA A 73 3.26 -13.58 -18.63
C ALA A 73 2.30 -14.21 -19.65
N ARG A 74 2.34 -15.53 -19.85
CA ARG A 74 1.39 -16.23 -20.73
C ARG A 74 -0.05 -16.15 -20.22
N ARG A 75 -0.25 -16.23 -18.90
CA ARG A 75 -1.59 -16.08 -18.30
C ARG A 75 -2.11 -14.66 -18.46
N LEU A 76 -1.27 -13.65 -18.24
CA LEU A 76 -1.63 -12.26 -18.53
C LEU A 76 -2.00 -12.05 -20.00
N ALA A 77 -1.24 -12.64 -20.93
CA ALA A 77 -1.56 -12.58 -22.36
C ALA A 77 -2.91 -13.22 -22.71
N HIS A 78 -3.31 -14.27 -21.98
CA HIS A 78 -4.63 -14.91 -22.16
C HIS A 78 -5.79 -13.99 -21.72
N HIS A 79 -5.55 -13.15 -20.71
CA HIS A 79 -6.53 -12.19 -20.16
C HIS A 79 -6.34 -10.75 -20.67
N ARG A 80 -5.58 -10.54 -21.75
CA ARG A 80 -5.21 -9.19 -22.22
C ARG A 80 -6.40 -8.26 -22.54
N ASP A 81 -7.54 -8.85 -22.88
CA ASP A 81 -8.76 -8.13 -23.26
C ASP A 81 -9.70 -7.91 -22.05
N ALA A 82 -9.31 -8.38 -20.86
CA ALA A 82 -10.01 -8.05 -19.62
C ALA A 82 -9.73 -6.60 -19.24
N ALA A 83 -10.70 -5.96 -18.58
CA ALA A 83 -10.52 -4.60 -18.05
C ALA A 83 -9.36 -4.52 -17.04
N ASP A 84 -9.13 -5.60 -16.29
CA ASP A 84 -7.96 -5.77 -15.42
C ASP A 84 -7.38 -7.19 -15.60
N PRO A 85 -6.37 -7.35 -16.47
CA PRO A 85 -5.73 -8.64 -16.71
C PRO A 85 -5.06 -9.23 -15.47
N LEU A 86 -4.51 -8.40 -14.58
CA LEU A 86 -3.82 -8.88 -13.37
C LEU A 86 -4.81 -9.49 -12.40
N ARG A 87 -5.91 -8.78 -12.09
CA ARG A 87 -6.98 -9.31 -11.22
C ARG A 87 -7.64 -10.55 -11.83
N ALA A 88 -7.84 -10.59 -13.15
CA ALA A 88 -8.37 -11.78 -13.82
C ALA A 88 -7.47 -13.00 -13.61
N VAL A 89 -6.16 -12.86 -13.80
CA VAL A 89 -5.19 -13.94 -13.54
C VAL A 89 -5.19 -14.37 -12.08
N LEU A 90 -5.16 -13.44 -11.13
CA LEU A 90 -5.14 -13.78 -9.70
C LEU A 90 -6.44 -14.47 -9.26
N THR A 91 -7.57 -14.05 -9.79
CA THR A 91 -8.87 -14.69 -9.57
C THR A 91 -8.86 -16.13 -10.09
N GLU A 92 -8.38 -16.35 -11.31
CA GLU A 92 -8.20 -17.69 -11.89
C GLU A 92 -7.30 -18.56 -11.01
N LEU A 93 -6.14 -18.05 -10.60
CA LEU A 93 -5.19 -18.79 -9.75
C LEU A 93 -5.77 -19.14 -8.38
N SER A 94 -6.59 -18.25 -7.80
CA SER A 94 -7.27 -18.54 -6.54
C SER A 94 -8.24 -19.71 -6.66
N ALA A 95 -8.93 -19.82 -7.79
CA ALA A 95 -9.88 -20.89 -8.05
C ALA A 95 -9.19 -22.22 -8.44
N SER A 96 -8.10 -22.17 -9.21
CA SER A 96 -7.52 -23.36 -9.84
C SER A 96 -6.22 -23.87 -9.22
N ALA A 97 -5.48 -23.01 -8.51
CA ALA A 97 -4.10 -23.28 -8.09
C ALA A 97 -3.85 -23.01 -6.60
N GLY A 98 -4.89 -22.71 -5.82
CA GLY A 98 -4.74 -22.35 -4.40
C GLY A 98 -4.02 -21.02 -4.19
N GLY A 99 -4.08 -20.12 -5.19
CA GLY A 99 -3.60 -18.75 -5.06
C GLY A 99 -4.47 -17.92 -4.11
N GLU A 100 -3.98 -16.75 -3.73
CA GLU A 100 -4.74 -15.79 -2.96
C GLU A 100 -5.64 -14.97 -3.89
N HIS A 101 -6.92 -14.82 -3.53
CA HIS A 101 -7.85 -13.97 -4.28
C HIS A 101 -7.41 -12.50 -4.19
N PRO A 102 -7.48 -11.70 -5.28
CA PRO A 102 -7.01 -10.31 -5.26
C PRO A 102 -7.67 -9.47 -4.15
N ASP A 103 -8.97 -9.65 -3.92
CA ASP A 103 -9.67 -8.92 -2.85
C ASP A 103 -9.18 -9.28 -1.44
N ALA A 104 -8.70 -10.51 -1.23
CA ALA A 104 -8.11 -10.91 0.04
C ALA A 104 -6.75 -10.21 0.26
N VAL A 105 -5.94 -10.09 -0.80
CA VAL A 105 -4.68 -9.32 -0.79
C VAL A 105 -4.96 -7.86 -0.43
N VAL A 106 -5.95 -7.24 -1.10
CA VAL A 106 -6.36 -5.85 -0.84
C VAL A 106 -6.80 -5.68 0.61
N ALA A 107 -7.68 -6.57 1.12
CA ALA A 107 -8.21 -6.46 2.47
C ALA A 107 -7.09 -6.51 3.53
N ARG A 108 -6.13 -7.45 3.42
CA ARG A 108 -5.02 -7.52 4.37
C ARG A 108 -4.03 -6.36 4.23
N ALA A 109 -3.82 -5.85 3.02
CA ALA A 109 -2.93 -4.71 2.78
C ALA A 109 -3.52 -3.40 3.33
N LEU A 110 -4.83 -3.17 3.16
CA LEU A 110 -5.53 -2.03 3.76
C LEU A 110 -5.48 -2.10 5.29
N ALA A 111 -5.77 -3.27 5.87
CA ALA A 111 -5.68 -3.43 7.32
C ALA A 111 -4.25 -3.23 7.86
N ALA A 112 -3.23 -3.60 7.09
CA ALA A 112 -1.84 -3.33 7.44
C ALA A 112 -1.48 -1.84 7.29
N LEU A 113 -2.04 -1.15 6.30
CA LEU A 113 -1.87 0.29 6.13
C LEU A 113 -2.45 1.06 7.32
N ASP A 114 -3.64 0.69 7.77
CA ASP A 114 -4.27 1.28 8.96
C ASP A 114 -3.41 1.07 10.21
N ARG A 115 -2.87 -0.14 10.41
CA ARG A 115 -1.95 -0.42 11.53
C ARG A 115 -0.64 0.37 11.41
N ALA A 116 -0.06 0.44 10.22
CA ALA A 116 1.17 1.20 10.00
C ALA A 116 0.99 2.69 10.32
N ALA A 117 -0.20 3.24 10.09
CA ALA A 117 -0.50 4.62 10.45
C ALA A 117 -0.35 4.90 11.95
N ASP A 118 -0.47 3.88 12.81
CA ASP A 118 -0.32 4.03 14.26
C ASP A 118 1.14 4.07 14.72
N ASP A 119 2.09 3.73 13.84
CA ASP A 119 3.52 3.74 14.13
C ASP A 119 4.16 5.13 13.99
N GLY A 120 3.48 6.11 13.37
CA GLY A 120 3.93 7.50 13.30
C GLY A 120 3.30 8.32 12.18
N ASP A 121 3.71 9.59 12.10
CA ASP A 121 3.25 10.53 11.06
C ASP A 121 3.87 10.24 9.69
N GLU A 122 5.07 9.66 9.65
CA GLU A 122 5.75 9.24 8.43
C GLU A 122 6.25 7.79 8.58
N VAL A 123 5.80 6.90 7.70
CA VAL A 123 6.14 5.47 7.75
C VAL A 123 6.66 4.99 6.42
N LEU A 124 7.76 4.21 6.43
CA LEU A 124 8.24 3.50 5.26
C LEU A 124 7.77 2.04 5.31
N VAL A 125 6.92 1.67 4.36
CA VAL A 125 6.46 0.32 4.13
C VAL A 125 7.25 -0.29 2.97
N VAL A 126 7.86 -1.44 3.20
CA VAL A 126 8.53 -2.20 2.14
C VAL A 126 7.70 -3.45 1.86
N THR A 127 7.14 -3.52 0.66
CA THR A 127 6.26 -4.61 0.21
C THR A 127 6.67 -5.09 -1.19
N SER A 128 5.79 -5.80 -1.86
CA SER A 128 6.02 -6.50 -3.11
C SER A 128 5.18 -5.93 -4.24
N GLY A 129 5.45 -6.35 -5.48
CA GLY A 129 4.95 -5.68 -6.67
C GLY A 129 3.45 -5.84 -6.88
N VAL A 130 2.92 -7.05 -6.70
CA VAL A 130 1.48 -7.28 -6.91
C VAL A 130 0.68 -6.68 -5.76
N THR A 131 1.13 -6.89 -4.51
CA THR A 131 0.47 -6.30 -3.33
C THR A 131 0.36 -4.78 -3.42
N ILE A 132 1.42 -4.06 -3.84
CA ILE A 132 1.35 -2.59 -3.94
C ILE A 132 0.41 -2.14 -5.06
N LEU A 133 0.42 -2.80 -6.22
CA LEU A 133 -0.47 -2.43 -7.32
C LEU A 133 -1.94 -2.60 -6.94
N LEU A 134 -2.29 -3.75 -6.35
CA LEU A 134 -3.66 -4.01 -5.90
C LEU A 134 -4.11 -3.03 -4.81
N LEU A 135 -3.22 -2.67 -3.89
CA LEU A 135 -3.52 -1.67 -2.87
C LEU A 135 -3.75 -0.28 -3.49
N LEU A 136 -2.86 0.17 -4.38
CA LEU A 136 -2.98 1.48 -5.02
C LEU A 136 -4.25 1.58 -5.88
N ASP A 137 -4.55 0.54 -6.65
CA ASP A 137 -5.80 0.43 -7.43
C ASP A 137 -7.03 0.54 -6.52
N ALA A 138 -7.05 -0.22 -5.42
CA ALA A 138 -8.16 -0.16 -4.45
C ALA A 138 -8.31 1.22 -3.76
N LEU A 139 -7.23 2.01 -3.72
CA LEU A 139 -7.25 3.40 -3.24
C LEU A 139 -7.62 4.41 -4.33
N GLY A 140 -7.92 3.96 -5.55
CA GLY A 140 -8.30 4.79 -6.69
C GLY A 140 -7.12 5.46 -7.39
N ALA A 141 -5.92 4.89 -7.31
CA ALA A 141 -4.80 5.35 -8.14
C ALA A 141 -5.10 5.11 -9.62
N ASP A 142 -4.74 6.09 -10.45
CA ASP A 142 -4.56 5.84 -11.88
C ASP A 142 -3.27 5.04 -12.07
N LEU A 143 -3.40 3.85 -12.68
CA LEU A 143 -2.29 2.92 -12.95
C LEU A 143 -2.16 2.63 -14.44
N ASP A 144 -2.85 3.37 -15.33
CA ASP A 144 -2.84 3.13 -16.78
C ASP A 144 -1.42 3.26 -17.38
N HIS A 145 -0.54 4.02 -16.72
CA HIS A 145 0.87 4.16 -17.10
C HIS A 145 1.77 2.98 -16.65
N VAL A 146 1.28 2.06 -15.81
CA VAL A 146 2.07 0.97 -15.23
C VAL A 146 1.98 -0.31 -16.06
N VAL A 147 2.67 -0.33 -17.20
CA VAL A 147 2.61 -1.44 -18.17
C VAL A 147 3.36 -2.71 -17.75
N ALA A 148 4.50 -2.59 -17.04
CA ALA A 148 5.41 -3.72 -16.76
C ALA A 148 5.50 -4.08 -15.26
N GLY A 149 4.59 -3.56 -14.45
CA GLY A 149 4.66 -3.61 -12.98
C GLY A 149 5.65 -2.59 -12.40
N PRO A 150 5.64 -2.42 -11.06
CA PRO A 150 6.49 -1.46 -10.39
C PRO A 150 7.97 -1.89 -10.48
N ALA A 151 8.84 -0.97 -10.89
CA ALA A 151 10.28 -1.21 -10.86
C ALA A 151 10.75 -1.47 -9.42
N ASN A 152 11.77 -2.31 -9.22
CA ASN A 152 12.36 -2.49 -7.90
C ASN A 152 12.82 -1.14 -7.34
N LEU A 153 12.61 -0.91 -6.04
CA LEU A 153 12.90 0.36 -5.36
C LEU A 153 12.02 1.55 -5.76
N SER A 154 11.08 1.39 -6.69
CA SER A 154 10.12 2.45 -6.96
C SER A 154 9.34 2.81 -5.70
N VAL A 155 8.92 4.08 -5.63
CA VAL A 155 8.26 4.62 -4.44
C VAL A 155 6.89 5.18 -4.79
N SER A 156 5.90 4.82 -3.99
CA SER A 156 4.57 5.42 -4.01
C SER A 156 4.31 6.12 -2.68
N THR A 157 3.50 7.17 -2.71
CA THR A 157 3.14 7.94 -1.52
C THR A 157 1.62 7.93 -1.36
N VAL A 158 1.18 7.57 -0.16
CA VAL A 158 -0.21 7.73 0.28
C VAL A 158 -0.26 8.65 1.49
N GLU A 159 -1.32 9.46 1.55
CA GLU A 159 -1.58 10.40 2.63
C GLU A 159 -2.99 10.19 3.16
N GLY A 160 -3.16 10.29 4.47
CA GLY A 160 -4.48 10.15 5.08
C GLY A 160 -4.47 9.44 6.43
N GLY A 161 -5.49 8.64 6.65
CA GLY A 161 -5.65 7.83 7.86
C GLY A 161 -6.73 6.77 7.67
N PRO A 162 -7.05 6.00 8.73
CA PRO A 162 -7.98 4.88 8.64
C PRO A 162 -9.30 5.24 7.95
N GLY A 163 -9.65 4.49 6.92
CA GLY A 163 -10.85 4.69 6.08
C GLY A 163 -10.81 5.89 5.13
N ARG A 164 -9.73 6.66 5.09
CA ARG A 164 -9.55 7.82 4.20
C ARG A 164 -8.09 7.97 3.78
N TRP A 165 -7.67 7.07 2.90
CA TRP A 165 -6.36 7.14 2.25
C TRP A 165 -6.49 7.77 0.86
N CYS A 166 -5.48 8.54 0.47
CA CYS A 166 -5.37 9.15 -0.85
C CYS A 166 -3.98 8.87 -1.40
N VAL A 167 -3.91 8.40 -2.64
CA VAL A 167 -2.64 8.21 -3.34
C VAL A 167 -2.20 9.57 -3.87
N THR A 168 -1.10 10.10 -3.35
CA THR A 168 -0.52 11.38 -3.82
C THR A 168 0.57 11.18 -4.85
N ARG A 169 1.15 9.98 -4.90
CA ARG A 169 2.05 9.53 -5.96
C ARG A 169 1.90 8.03 -6.16
N ALA A 170 1.43 7.62 -7.33
CA ALA A 170 1.52 6.23 -7.74
C ALA A 170 2.95 5.90 -8.19
N VAL A 171 3.28 4.61 -8.21
CA VAL A 171 4.57 4.13 -8.69
C VAL A 171 4.88 4.64 -10.11
N ASP A 172 6.09 5.15 -10.32
CA ASP A 172 6.63 5.42 -11.65
C ASP A 172 7.39 4.21 -12.20
N GLN A 173 7.40 4.07 -13.52
CA GLN A 173 8.37 3.18 -14.16
C GLN A 173 9.78 3.74 -13.93
N ALA A 174 10.74 2.86 -13.64
CA ALA A 174 12.14 3.26 -13.75
C ALA A 174 12.42 3.55 -15.22
N MET A 175 12.77 4.81 -15.52
CA MET A 175 13.26 5.24 -16.83
C MET A 175 14.52 4.48 -17.24
#